data_AF-A0A4S4KP86-F1
#
_entry.id   AF-A0A4S4KP86-F1
#
_cell.length_a   1.000
_cell.length_b   1.000
_cell.length_c   1.000
_cell.angle_alpha   90.00
_cell.angle_beta   90.00
_cell.angle_gamma   90.00
#
_symmetry.space_group_name_H-M   'P 1'
#
loop_
_entity.id
_entity.type
_entity.pdbx_description
1 polymer ?
#
loop_
_entity_poly.entity_id
_entity_poly.type
_entity_poly.pdbx_seq_one_letter_code
_entity_poly.pdbx_strand_id
1 'polypeptide(L)'
;MNTNFTPYAYGVRAGITVIDLDTTLPLLRRAAQVVRAIAAKDGSIVFVGTRPDLRSTVRKAAERLEGQGYHVGEKWLPGTLTNRLSMYSSDVNKERRVIPDLVIFLNPVANMHAIRECAIEHIPTIGIVDSNVDPRIVIVAGREGVALKREEEQRIKGKARAAAKFLQRAREQADVSL
;
A
#
# COMPACT_ATOMS: atom_id res chain seq x y z
N MET A 1 12.90 16.32 15.80
CA MET A 1 12.09 15.09 15.83
C MET A 1 10.63 15.48 15.72
N ASN A 2 9.82 14.73 14.97
CA ASN A 2 8.38 14.99 14.87
C ASN A 2 7.68 14.52 16.16
N THR A 3 6.87 15.38 16.78
CA THR A 3 6.14 15.07 18.03
C THR A 3 5.22 13.86 17.90
N ASN A 4 4.62 13.66 16.71
CA ASN A 4 3.73 12.52 16.46
C ASN A 4 4.48 11.18 16.36
N PHE A 5 5.81 11.22 16.18
CA PHE A 5 6.66 10.01 16.17
C PHE A 5 7.14 9.61 17.57
N THR A 6 6.97 10.48 18.58
CA THR A 6 7.42 10.22 19.97
C THR A 6 7.01 8.85 20.51
N PRO A 7 5.78 8.34 20.30
CA PRO A 7 5.38 7.01 20.79
C PRO A 7 6.14 5.83 20.18
N TYR A 8 6.86 6.04 19.07
CA TYR A 8 7.63 5.01 18.35
C TYR A 8 9.13 5.14 18.63
N ALA A 9 9.55 6.12 19.42
CA ALA A 9 10.94 6.31 19.80
C ALA A 9 11.23 5.65 21.14
N TYR A 10 12.31 4.86 21.18
CA TYR A 10 12.86 4.31 22.41
C TYR A 10 13.61 5.39 23.22
N GLY A 11 14.28 6.30 22.52
CA GLY A 11 15.04 7.39 23.13
C GLY A 11 15.98 8.06 22.13
N VAL A 12 16.94 8.83 22.64
CA VAL A 12 17.96 9.51 21.82
C VAL A 12 19.35 9.03 22.27
N ARG A 13 20.20 8.63 21.31
CA ARG A 13 21.60 8.27 21.54
C ARG A 13 22.48 9.02 20.53
N ALA A 14 23.51 9.71 21.02
CA ALA A 14 24.41 10.52 20.18
C ALA A 14 23.67 11.49 19.23
N GLY A 15 22.57 12.09 19.69
CA GLY A 15 21.74 13.01 18.89
C GLY A 15 20.85 12.34 17.84
N ILE A 16 20.87 11.01 17.72
CA ILE A 16 20.04 10.23 16.80
C ILE A 16 18.87 9.63 17.58
N THR A 17 17.65 9.72 17.01
CA THR A 17 16.46 9.07 17.58
C THR A 17 16.53 7.57 17.35
N VAL A 18 16.52 6.79 18.41
CA VAL A 18 16.49 5.32 18.37
C VAL A 18 15.03 4.89 18.30
N ILE A 19 14.68 4.12 17.28
CA ILE A 19 13.32 3.58 17.08
C ILE A 19 13.09 2.41 18.02
N ASP A 20 11.93 2.37 18.66
CA ASP A 20 11.52 1.27 19.53
C ASP A 20 11.09 0.05 18.69
N LEU A 21 11.85 -1.04 18.83
CA LEU A 21 11.60 -2.29 18.14
C LEU A 21 10.44 -3.08 18.75
N ASP A 22 10.17 -2.93 20.04
CA ASP A 22 9.05 -3.61 20.70
C ASP A 22 7.72 -3.06 20.19
N THR A 23 7.66 -1.75 19.94
CA THR A 23 6.54 -1.13 19.26
C THR A 23 6.53 -1.44 17.76
N THR A 24 7.68 -1.38 17.07
CA THR A 24 7.74 -1.51 15.60
C THR A 24 7.46 -2.93 15.09
N LEU A 25 7.94 -3.97 15.78
CA LEU A 25 7.83 -5.36 15.32
C LEU A 25 6.36 -5.82 15.18
N PRO A 26 5.44 -5.55 16.14
CA PRO A 26 4.01 -5.79 15.97
C PRO A 26 3.39 -5.05 14.77
N LEU A 27 3.86 -3.85 14.43
CA LEU A 27 3.35 -3.08 13.28
C LEU A 27 3.75 -3.74 11.98
N LEU A 28 5.02 -4.15 11.89
CA LEU A 28 5.55 -4.84 10.73
C LEU A 28 4.84 -6.18 10.51
N ARG A 29 4.59 -6.94 11.58
CA ARG A 29 3.83 -8.20 11.52
C ARG A 29 2.41 -7.98 10.99
N ARG A 30 1.72 -6.93 11.45
CA ARG A 30 0.38 -6.56 10.97
C ARG A 30 0.39 -6.13 9.51
N ALA A 31 1.34 -5.29 9.11
CA ALA A 31 1.53 -4.90 7.71
C ALA A 31 1.72 -6.14 6.81
N ALA A 32 2.58 -7.08 7.22
CA ALA A 32 2.79 -8.32 6.49
C ALA A 32 1.54 -9.23 6.42
N GLN A 33 0.67 -9.19 7.43
CA GLN A 33 -0.61 -9.91 7.39
C GLN A 33 -1.57 -9.26 6.38
N VAL A 34 -1.66 -7.93 6.33
CA VAL A 34 -2.49 -7.20 5.36
C VAL A 34 -2.03 -7.48 3.93
N VAL A 35 -0.72 -7.39 3.67
CA VAL A 35 -0.13 -7.70 2.35
C VAL A 35 -0.49 -9.13 1.92
N ARG A 36 -0.30 -10.11 2.82
CA ARG A 36 -0.66 -11.51 2.54
C ARG A 36 -2.15 -11.69 2.26
N ALA A 37 -3.02 -11.01 3.01
CA ALA A 37 -4.46 -11.12 2.84
C ALA A 37 -4.96 -10.49 1.53
N ILE A 38 -4.25 -9.48 0.99
CA ILE A 38 -4.58 -8.86 -0.30
C ILE A 38 -4.05 -9.71 -1.45
N ALA A 39 -2.80 -10.20 -1.35
CA ALA A 39 -2.23 -11.11 -2.34
C ALA A 39 -3.05 -12.42 -2.45
N ALA A 40 -3.53 -12.98 -1.33
CA ALA A 40 -4.38 -14.17 -1.34
C ALA A 40 -5.77 -13.96 -2.02
N LYS A 41 -6.12 -12.71 -2.35
CA LYS A 41 -7.38 -12.34 -3.03
C LYS A 41 -7.13 -11.86 -4.46
N ASP A 42 -5.95 -12.13 -5.00
CA ASP A 42 -5.50 -11.64 -6.30
C ASP A 42 -5.54 -10.11 -6.44
N GLY A 43 -5.34 -9.41 -5.32
CA GLY A 43 -5.33 -7.95 -5.26
C GLY A 43 -4.00 -7.38 -5.75
N SER A 44 -4.05 -6.24 -6.44
CA SER A 44 -2.84 -5.59 -6.96
C SER A 44 -2.13 -4.76 -5.89
N ILE A 45 -0.82 -4.97 -5.75
CA ILE A 45 0.02 -4.32 -4.75
C ILE A 45 1.11 -3.51 -5.44
N VAL A 46 1.23 -2.23 -5.11
CA VAL A 46 2.24 -1.33 -5.70
C VAL A 46 3.29 -0.95 -4.66
N PHE A 47 4.56 -1.24 -4.93
CA PHE A 47 5.69 -0.79 -4.13
C PHE A 47 6.26 0.51 -4.68
N VAL A 48 6.29 1.57 -3.88
CA VAL A 48 6.80 2.89 -4.26
C VAL A 48 8.09 3.18 -3.51
N GLY A 49 9.17 3.33 -4.27
CA GLY A 49 10.53 3.54 -3.76
C GLY A 49 11.35 4.33 -4.76
N THR A 50 11.25 5.67 -4.69
CA THR A 50 11.80 6.57 -5.73
C THR A 50 13.26 6.97 -5.51
N ARG A 51 13.87 6.53 -4.41
CA ARG A 51 15.31 6.72 -4.19
C ARG A 51 16.12 5.66 -4.96
N PRO A 52 17.30 6.01 -5.52
CA PRO A 52 18.11 5.08 -6.30
C PRO A 52 18.50 3.80 -5.55
N ASP A 53 18.76 3.89 -4.24
CA ASP A 53 19.07 2.76 -3.37
C ASP A 53 17.89 1.78 -3.17
N LEU A 54 16.66 2.28 -3.30
CA LEU A 54 15.44 1.49 -3.12
C LEU A 54 14.95 0.85 -4.41
N ARG A 55 15.37 1.33 -5.59
CA ARG A 55 14.87 0.89 -6.90
C ARG A 55 14.99 -0.63 -7.11
N SER A 56 16.15 -1.20 -6.78
CA SER A 56 16.38 -2.64 -6.90
C SER A 56 15.55 -3.44 -5.89
N THR A 57 15.36 -2.91 -4.69
CA THR A 57 14.57 -3.52 -3.61
C THR A 57 13.09 -3.58 -3.96
N VAL A 58 12.49 -2.47 -4.43
CA VAL A 58 11.06 -2.43 -4.79
C VAL A 58 10.76 -3.30 -6.01
N ARG A 59 11.67 -3.35 -6.99
CA ARG A 59 11.53 -4.23 -8.15
C ARG A 59 11.52 -5.70 -7.73
N LYS A 60 12.51 -6.13 -6.94
CA LYS A 60 12.58 -7.50 -6.41
C LYS A 60 11.35 -7.84 -5.55
N ALA A 61 10.82 -6.89 -4.79
CA ALA A 61 9.61 -7.09 -3.99
C ALA A 61 8.36 -7.30 -4.86
N ALA A 62 8.23 -6.55 -5.95
CA ALA A 62 7.14 -6.72 -6.91
C ALA A 62 7.24 -8.05 -7.68
N GLU A 63 8.44 -8.43 -8.12
CA GLU A 63 8.69 -9.68 -8.84
C GLU A 63 8.30 -10.92 -8.01
N ARG A 64 8.46 -10.86 -6.67
CA ARG A 64 8.04 -11.94 -5.75
C ARG A 64 6.52 -12.15 -5.66
N LEU A 65 5.71 -11.20 -6.11
CA LEU A 65 4.25 -11.31 -6.11
C LEU A 65 3.67 -11.74 -7.47
N GLU A 66 4.53 -12.25 -8.38
CA GLU A 66 4.17 -13.02 -9.59
C GLU A 66 2.90 -12.53 -10.32
N GLY A 67 2.95 -11.32 -10.88
CA GLY A 67 1.87 -10.74 -11.70
C GLY A 67 0.87 -9.85 -10.95
N GLN A 68 0.87 -9.90 -9.60
CA GLN A 68 0.05 -9.03 -8.75
C GLN A 68 0.86 -7.84 -8.19
N GLY A 69 2.19 -7.95 -8.23
CA GLY A 69 3.13 -6.94 -7.76
C GLY A 69 3.53 -5.95 -8.85
N TYR A 70 3.41 -4.67 -8.52
CA TYR A 70 3.87 -3.55 -9.35
C TYR A 70 4.89 -2.73 -8.55
N HIS A 71 5.77 -2.03 -9.24
CA HIS A 71 6.73 -1.14 -8.59
C HIS A 71 6.85 0.21 -9.30
N VAL A 72 7.15 1.23 -8.52
CA VAL A 72 7.52 2.57 -8.99
C VAL A 72 8.87 2.90 -8.39
N GLY A 73 9.93 2.67 -9.19
CA GLY A 73 11.32 2.90 -8.80
C GLY A 73 11.88 4.27 -9.22
N GLU A 74 11.19 4.97 -10.12
CA GLU A 74 11.63 6.26 -10.65
C GLU A 74 10.89 7.40 -9.93
N LYS A 75 10.06 8.16 -10.63
CA LYS A 75 9.28 9.25 -10.05
C LYS A 75 7.80 8.93 -10.18
N TRP A 76 7.05 9.16 -9.12
CA TRP A 76 5.59 9.17 -9.21
C TRP A 76 5.12 10.41 -9.96
N LEU A 77 4.39 10.23 -11.05
CA LEU A 77 3.80 11.32 -11.80
C LEU A 77 2.50 11.78 -11.10
N PRO A 78 2.38 13.06 -10.71
CA PRO A 78 1.13 13.55 -10.13
C PRO A 78 -0.04 13.36 -11.10
N GLY A 79 -1.16 12.82 -10.61
CA GLY A 79 -2.34 12.53 -11.43
C GLY A 79 -2.38 11.09 -11.96
N THR A 80 -1.41 10.26 -11.60
CA THR A 80 -1.40 8.82 -11.95
C THR A 80 -2.70 8.13 -11.52
N LEU A 81 -3.22 8.45 -10.34
CA LEU A 81 -4.46 7.84 -9.84
C LEU A 81 -5.67 8.73 -10.10
N THR A 82 -5.57 10.02 -9.79
CA THR A 82 -6.72 10.96 -9.89
C THR A 82 -7.07 11.37 -11.32
N ASN A 83 -6.10 11.32 -12.24
CA ASN A 83 -6.30 11.63 -13.67
C ASN A 83 -5.96 10.42 -14.56
N ARG A 84 -6.25 9.21 -14.07
CA ARG A 84 -5.92 7.95 -14.75
C ARG A 84 -6.46 7.84 -16.19
N LEU A 85 -7.61 8.44 -16.49
CA LEU A 85 -8.21 8.41 -17.84
C LEU A 85 -7.38 9.18 -18.88
N SER A 86 -6.67 10.23 -18.47
CA SER A 86 -5.80 11.01 -19.36
C SER A 86 -4.34 10.56 -19.30
N MET A 87 -3.92 9.93 -18.19
CA MET A 87 -2.54 9.45 -18.01
C MET A 87 -2.29 8.10 -18.68
N TYR A 88 -3.31 7.25 -18.75
CA TYR A 88 -3.20 5.94 -19.37
C TYR A 88 -4.00 5.89 -20.67
N SER A 89 -3.42 5.27 -21.68
CA SER A 89 -4.12 5.03 -22.95
C SER A 89 -5.38 4.18 -22.73
N SER A 90 -6.35 4.37 -23.62
CA SER A 90 -7.65 3.68 -23.65
C SER A 90 -7.54 2.17 -23.46
N ASP A 91 -6.49 1.56 -24.02
CA ASP A 91 -6.27 0.12 -24.00
C ASP A 91 -5.88 -0.38 -22.60
N VAL A 92 -4.98 0.34 -21.91
CA VAL A 92 -4.56 0.01 -20.54
C VAL A 92 -5.73 0.12 -19.57
N ASN A 93 -6.58 1.12 -19.76
CA ASN A 93 -7.74 1.35 -18.89
C ASN A 93 -8.86 0.32 -19.10
N LYS A 94 -8.90 -0.37 -20.26
CA LYS A 94 -9.83 -1.47 -20.56
C LYS A 94 -9.29 -2.82 -20.08
N GLU A 95 -8.00 -3.06 -20.25
CA GLU A 95 -7.37 -4.37 -20.02
C GLU A 95 -6.95 -4.58 -18.57
N ARG A 96 -6.60 -3.52 -17.83
CA ARG A 96 -6.01 -3.64 -16.49
C ARG A 96 -6.74 -2.81 -15.46
N ARG A 97 -6.83 -3.35 -14.24
CA ARG A 97 -7.23 -2.57 -13.06
C ARG A 97 -6.11 -1.60 -12.70
N VAL A 98 -6.27 -0.35 -13.14
CA VAL A 98 -5.31 0.74 -12.90
C VAL A 98 -5.29 1.17 -11.43
N ILE A 99 -6.39 0.97 -10.69
CA ILE A 99 -6.48 1.30 -9.27
C ILE A 99 -5.91 0.12 -8.45
N PRO A 100 -4.85 0.34 -7.66
CA PRO A 100 -4.29 -0.69 -6.81
C PRO A 100 -5.14 -0.95 -5.57
N ASP A 101 -5.10 -2.19 -5.07
CA ASP A 101 -5.76 -2.57 -3.81
C ASP A 101 -4.91 -2.24 -2.58
N LEU A 102 -3.59 -2.05 -2.75
CA LEU A 102 -2.67 -1.60 -1.70
C LEU A 102 -1.46 -0.87 -2.31
N VAL A 103 -1.02 0.21 -1.65
CA VAL A 103 0.25 0.89 -1.98
C VAL A 103 1.19 0.86 -0.78
N ILE A 104 2.46 0.49 -1.01
CA ILE A 104 3.50 0.38 0.01
C ILE A 104 4.60 1.40 -0.28
N PHE A 105 4.76 2.39 0.61
CA PHE A 105 5.75 3.45 0.49
C PHE A 105 7.00 3.15 1.31
N LEU A 106 8.15 3.00 0.65
CA LEU A 106 9.44 2.85 1.34
C LEU A 106 10.07 4.20 1.69
N ASN A 107 9.68 5.26 0.99
CA ASN A 107 10.14 6.63 1.21
C ASN A 107 8.98 7.64 1.10
N PRO A 108 8.11 7.74 2.13
CA PRO A 108 6.87 8.51 2.05
C PRO A 108 7.10 10.02 1.88
N VAL A 109 8.14 10.59 2.48
CA VAL A 109 8.45 12.04 2.40
C VAL A 109 8.64 12.50 0.96
N ALA A 110 9.36 11.71 0.16
CA ALA A 110 9.62 12.02 -1.25
C ALA A 110 8.39 11.80 -2.15
N ASN A 111 7.36 11.10 -1.66
CA ASN A 111 6.20 10.65 -2.43
C ASN A 111 4.88 11.15 -1.84
N MET A 112 4.88 12.34 -1.24
CA MET A 112 3.68 12.92 -0.62
C MET A 112 2.53 13.10 -1.62
N HIS A 113 2.83 13.39 -2.90
CA HIS A 113 1.82 13.49 -3.96
C HIS A 113 1.09 12.16 -4.15
N ALA A 114 1.83 11.05 -4.23
CA ALA A 114 1.25 9.71 -4.36
C ALA A 114 0.38 9.34 -3.16
N ILE A 115 0.83 9.66 -1.93
CA ILE A 115 0.07 9.42 -0.69
C ILE A 115 -1.26 10.21 -0.72
N ARG A 116 -1.22 11.48 -1.13
CA ARG A 116 -2.41 12.31 -1.25
C ARG A 116 -3.41 11.77 -2.28
N GLU A 117 -2.92 11.34 -3.43
CA GLU A 117 -3.76 10.71 -4.45
C GLU A 117 -4.39 9.40 -3.94
N CYS A 118 -3.62 8.57 -3.23
CA CYS A 118 -4.16 7.36 -2.60
C CYS A 118 -5.25 7.68 -1.58
N ALA A 119 -5.10 8.76 -0.81
CA ALA A 119 -6.11 9.20 0.15
C ALA A 119 -7.40 9.66 -0.55
N ILE A 120 -7.29 10.37 -1.67
CA ILE A 120 -8.44 10.82 -2.49
C ILE A 120 -9.18 9.63 -3.10
N GLU A 121 -8.45 8.67 -3.67
CA GLU A 121 -9.02 7.46 -4.28
C GLU A 121 -9.40 6.38 -3.24
N HIS A 122 -9.19 6.66 -1.95
CA HIS A 122 -9.45 5.76 -0.83
C HIS A 122 -8.76 4.39 -0.96
N ILE A 123 -7.50 4.42 -1.39
CA ILE A 123 -6.63 3.26 -1.50
C ILE A 123 -5.86 3.12 -0.17
N PRO A 124 -5.85 1.92 0.46
CA PRO A 124 -5.09 1.73 1.68
C PRO A 124 -3.58 1.82 1.40
N THR A 125 -2.85 2.45 2.32
CA THR A 125 -1.41 2.68 2.19
C THR A 125 -0.65 2.17 3.40
N ILE A 126 0.47 1.49 3.18
CA ILE A 126 1.43 1.11 4.22
C ILE A 126 2.71 1.89 3.94
N GLY A 127 3.43 2.35 4.95
CA GLY A 127 4.71 3.00 4.73
C GLY A 127 5.71 2.82 5.85
N ILE A 128 6.99 2.92 5.49
CA ILE A 128 8.11 2.98 6.44
C ILE A 128 8.29 4.44 6.84
N VAL A 129 8.19 4.70 8.14
CA VAL A 129 8.19 6.05 8.71
C VAL A 129 9.45 6.22 9.56
N ASP A 130 10.10 7.37 9.43
CA ASP A 130 11.27 7.77 10.22
C ASP A 130 10.87 8.84 11.25
N SER A 131 11.74 9.10 12.22
CA SER A 131 11.65 10.07 13.31
C SER A 131 11.35 11.52 12.91
N ASN A 132 11.52 11.87 11.63
CA ASN A 132 11.19 13.18 11.06
C ASN A 132 9.83 13.21 10.32
N VAL A 133 9.13 12.09 10.22
CA VAL A 133 7.88 11.94 9.47
C VAL A 133 6.71 11.76 10.42
N ASP A 134 5.55 12.33 10.08
CA ASP A 134 4.31 12.08 10.82
C ASP A 134 3.80 10.67 10.48
N PRO A 135 3.71 9.73 11.43
CA PRO A 135 3.25 8.37 11.16
C PRO A 135 1.80 8.29 10.69
N ARG A 136 0.99 9.35 10.85
CA ARG A 136 -0.42 9.37 10.42
C ARG A 136 -0.60 9.48 8.90
N ILE A 137 0.45 9.83 8.16
CA ILE A 137 0.37 9.99 6.69
C ILE A 137 0.24 8.65 5.96
N VAL A 138 0.59 7.55 6.62
CA VAL A 138 0.48 6.18 6.10
C VAL A 138 -0.15 5.32 7.18
N ILE A 139 -0.91 4.29 6.81
CA ILE A 139 -1.44 3.36 7.80
C ILE A 139 -0.29 2.46 8.26
N VAL A 140 0.40 2.87 9.32
CA VAL A 140 1.19 1.94 10.12
C VAL A 140 0.18 1.19 10.98
N ALA A 141 0.01 -0.10 10.71
CA ALA A 141 -0.96 -0.92 11.40
C ALA A 141 -0.59 -1.05 12.89
N GLY A 142 -1.09 -0.13 13.71
CA GLY A 142 -0.97 -0.02 15.17
C GLY A 142 -0.48 1.37 15.58
N ARG A 143 -1.10 2.10 16.47
CA ARG A 143 -2.06 1.82 17.55
C ARG A 143 -3.10 2.96 17.47
N GLU A 144 -4.37 2.64 17.70
CA GLU A 144 -5.54 3.54 17.83
C GLU A 144 -5.36 5.00 17.34
N GLY A 145 -5.80 5.29 16.11
CA GLY A 145 -5.69 6.65 15.56
C GLY A 145 -6.26 6.84 14.15
N VAL A 146 -6.46 5.76 13.41
CA VAL A 146 -7.49 5.68 12.36
C VAL A 146 -8.24 4.41 12.68
N ALA A 147 -9.38 4.56 13.35
CA ALA A 147 -10.41 3.56 13.24
C ALA A 147 -10.59 3.33 11.73
N LEU A 148 -10.16 2.16 11.23
CA LEU A 148 -10.88 1.55 10.13
C LEU A 148 -12.33 1.59 10.63
N LYS A 149 -13.09 2.60 10.19
CA LYS A 149 -14.51 2.67 10.51
C LYS A 149 -15.03 1.28 10.18
N ARG A 150 -15.90 0.71 11.02
CA ARG A 150 -16.54 -0.59 10.72
C ARG A 150 -17.03 -0.65 9.27
N GLU A 151 -17.39 0.50 8.71
CA GLU A 151 -17.71 0.77 7.31
C GLU A 151 -16.57 0.50 6.29
N GLU A 152 -15.32 0.90 6.52
CA GLU A 152 -14.18 0.60 5.63
C GLU A 152 -13.72 -0.84 5.74
N GLU A 153 -13.75 -1.42 6.94
CA GLU A 153 -13.53 -2.86 7.13
C GLU A 153 -14.64 -3.66 6.41
N GLN A 154 -15.90 -3.22 6.50
CA GLN A 154 -17.01 -3.75 5.74
C GLN A 154 -16.88 -3.51 4.23
N ARG A 155 -16.29 -2.39 3.80
CA ARG A 155 -16.06 -2.09 2.38
C ARG A 155 -14.94 -2.95 1.80
N ILE A 156 -13.88 -3.21 2.56
CA ILE A 156 -12.80 -4.13 2.18
C ILE A 156 -13.31 -5.58 2.20
N LYS A 157 -14.08 -5.97 3.23
CA LYS A 157 -14.76 -7.27 3.27
C LYS A 157 -15.78 -7.42 2.13
N GLY A 158 -16.51 -6.35 1.80
CA GLY A 158 -17.50 -6.28 0.74
C GLY A 158 -16.88 -6.39 -0.64
N LYS A 159 -15.81 -5.61 -0.92
CA LYS A 159 -15.01 -5.73 -2.15
C LYS A 159 -14.39 -7.11 -2.28
N ALA A 160 -13.84 -7.66 -1.19
CA ALA A 160 -13.31 -9.02 -1.16
C ALA A 160 -14.37 -10.09 -1.44
N ARG A 161 -15.59 -9.93 -0.89
CA ARG A 161 -16.71 -10.86 -1.12
C ARG A 161 -17.26 -10.74 -2.54
N ALA A 162 -17.32 -9.52 -3.09
CA ALA A 162 -17.71 -9.29 -4.48
C ALA A 162 -16.67 -9.88 -5.46
N ALA A 163 -15.38 -9.71 -5.16
CA ALA A 163 -14.29 -10.32 -5.94
C ALA A 163 -14.34 -11.85 -5.87
N ALA A 164 -14.54 -12.45 -4.68
CA ALA A 164 -14.69 -13.89 -4.54
C ALA A 164 -15.92 -14.43 -5.31
N LYS A 165 -17.05 -13.73 -5.26
CA LYS A 165 -18.27 -14.11 -6.00
C LYS A 165 -18.10 -13.96 -7.52
N PHE A 166 -17.29 -12.99 -7.96
CA PHE A 166 -16.95 -12.80 -9.36
C PHE A 166 -16.02 -13.92 -9.87
N LEU A 167 -14.99 -14.28 -9.10
CA LEU A 167 -14.09 -15.40 -9.41
C LEU A 167 -14.83 -16.75 -9.43
N GLN A 168 -15.78 -16.96 -8.51
CA GLN A 168 -16.60 -18.16 -8.49
C GLN A 168 -17.49 -18.27 -9.74
N ARG A 169 -18.11 -17.15 -10.17
CA ARG A 169 -18.90 -17.09 -11.42
C ARG A 169 -18.05 -17.27 -12.67
N ALA A 170 -16.84 -16.71 -12.70
CA ALA A 170 -15.90 -16.89 -13.81
C ALA A 170 -15.43 -18.36 -13.91
N ARG A 171 -15.27 -19.04 -12.78
CA ARG A 171 -14.92 -20.47 -12.71
C ARG A 171 -16.09 -21.36 -13.15
N GLU A 172 -17.31 -21.03 -12.75
CA GLU A 172 -18.53 -21.71 -13.20
C GLU A 172 -18.79 -21.54 -14.70
N GLN A 173 -18.44 -20.40 -15.31
CA GLN A 173 -18.56 -20.19 -16.75
C GLN A 173 -17.47 -20.92 -17.57
N ALA A 174 -16.27 -21.11 -16.98
CA ALA A 174 -15.20 -21.87 -17.60
C ALA A 174 -15.48 -23.38 -17.63
N ASP A 175 -16.21 -23.92 -16.63
CA ASP A 175 -16.56 -25.35 -16.53
C ASP A 175 -17.75 -25.77 -17.42
N VAL A 176 -18.50 -24.82 -17.96
CA VAL A 176 -19.64 -25.08 -18.87
C VAL A 176 -19.21 -25.10 -20.35
N SER A 177 -17.92 -24.86 -20.62
CA SER A 177 -17.34 -24.79 -21.98
C SER A 177 -16.48 -26.02 -22.36
N LEU A 178 -16.57 -27.10 -21.58
CA LEU A 178 -16.01 -28.44 -21.87
C LEU A 178 -17.15 -29.45 -22.00
#